data_AF-A0A927D4I2-F1
#
_entry.id   AF-A0A927D4I2-F1
#
_cell.length_a   1.000
_cell.length_b   1.000
_cell.length_c   1.000
_cell.angle_alpha   90.00
_cell.angle_beta   90.00
_cell.angle_gamma   90.00
#
_symmetry.space_group_name_H-M   'P 1'
#
loop_
_entity.id
_entity.type
_entity.pdbx_description
1 polymer ?
#
loop_
_entity_poly.entity_id
_entity_poly.type
_entity_poly.pdbx_seq_one_letter_code
_entity_poly.pdbx_strand_id
1 'polypeptide(L)'
;MADPRLLWAIFMGPILAMLLLASPVLAQTMPENASAKSYGEGWECDIGYRLTGETCAIVVIPENAYETNRSYGSGWECFHGFRMVDGSDCVAVVVPDGGFLDPSGERWHCARGFFKVDDTCQEFVVPENGYLVDASYGSAWECDRGFEKVADTCAAIAVPANGYLNGSHYGQPWTCERGFFEQDGLCAAVVVPEFAYLDDASYGEGWKCLRGYEASGAGCDAIVIPANAHLDRSGNRWDCNRNFQKSKGQCVLKN
;
A
#
# COMPACT_ATOMS: atom_id res chain seq x y z
N MET A 1 45.14 65.65 46.57
CA MET A 1 44.32 66.36 47.57
C MET A 1 42.93 66.51 47.01
N ALA A 2 41.94 66.05 47.76
CA ALA A 2 40.55 65.85 47.34
C ALA A 2 39.73 67.15 47.35
N ASP A 3 38.61 67.18 46.62
CA ASP A 3 37.37 67.68 47.22
C ASP A 3 36.12 66.92 46.69
N PRO A 4 35.44 66.12 47.54
CA PRO A 4 34.26 65.34 47.20
C PRO A 4 32.99 65.98 47.78
N ARG A 5 32.44 67.02 47.16
CA ARG A 5 31.10 67.55 47.49
C ARG A 5 30.44 68.21 46.27
N LEU A 6 29.83 67.39 45.41
CA LEU A 6 28.59 67.76 44.73
C LEU A 6 27.84 66.49 44.28
N LEU A 7 27.53 65.63 45.26
CA LEU A 7 26.46 64.64 45.16
C LEU A 7 25.12 65.41 45.13
N TRP A 8 24.18 64.93 44.31
CA TRP A 8 22.80 65.44 44.10
C TRP A 8 22.58 66.54 43.06
N ALA A 9 22.99 66.28 41.82
CA ALA A 9 22.23 66.74 40.65
C ALA A 9 22.07 65.60 39.63
N ILE A 10 21.24 64.63 40.04
CA ILE A 10 20.13 64.14 39.23
C ILE A 10 20.56 63.38 37.96
N PHE A 11 20.83 62.10 38.19
CA PHE A 11 20.46 60.85 37.49
C PHE A 11 19.37 60.84 36.37
N MET A 12 18.99 61.96 35.75
CA MET A 12 17.94 62.05 34.70
C MET A 12 18.46 62.55 33.35
N GLY A 13 19.78 62.48 33.12
CA GLY A 13 20.39 62.91 31.85
C GLY A 13 20.33 61.90 30.70
N PRO A 14 20.57 60.59 30.90
CA PRO A 14 20.75 59.68 29.77
C PRO A 14 19.48 58.89 29.40
N ILE A 15 18.38 58.97 30.16
CA ILE A 15 17.11 58.32 29.80
C ILE A 15 16.33 59.12 28.75
N LEU A 16 16.58 60.43 28.62
CA LEU A 16 15.86 61.28 27.66
C LEU A 16 16.44 61.24 26.23
N ALA A 17 17.65 60.70 26.02
CA ALA A 17 18.27 60.61 24.70
C ALA A 17 17.96 59.31 23.94
N MET A 18 17.30 58.34 24.56
CA MET A 18 16.98 57.03 23.97
C MET A 18 15.48 56.86 23.62
N LEU A 19 14.73 57.97 23.56
CA LEU A 19 13.28 58.01 23.26
C LEU A 19 12.93 58.73 21.94
N LEU A 20 13.92 59.15 21.15
CA LEU A 20 13.71 60.00 19.95
C LEU A 20 14.04 59.31 18.60
N LEU A 21 14.19 57.98 18.58
CA LEU A 21 14.28 57.20 17.34
C LEU A 21 13.11 56.22 17.18
N ALA A 22 11.95 56.52 17.78
CA ALA A 22 10.71 55.94 17.30
C ALA A 22 10.39 56.58 15.95
N SER A 23 10.89 55.99 14.87
CA SER A 23 10.40 56.32 13.52
C SER A 23 8.88 56.16 13.56
N PRO A 24 8.09 57.16 13.11
CA PRO A 24 6.66 56.93 12.97
C PRO A 24 6.51 55.74 12.04
N VAL A 25 5.96 54.64 12.58
CA VAL A 25 5.40 53.59 11.73
C VAL A 25 4.35 54.33 10.93
N LEU A 26 4.60 54.55 9.64
CA LEU A 26 3.56 55.01 8.72
C LEU A 26 2.46 53.97 8.85
N ALA A 27 1.39 54.31 9.56
CA ALA A 27 0.16 53.57 9.50
C ALA A 27 -0.23 53.61 8.02
N GLN A 28 -0.03 52.49 7.31
CA GLN A 28 -0.48 52.36 5.93
C GLN A 28 -1.97 52.68 5.96
N THR A 29 -2.33 53.86 5.46
CA THR A 29 -3.72 54.25 5.31
C THR A 29 -4.37 53.23 4.39
N MET A 30 -5.44 52.59 4.86
CA MET A 30 -6.11 51.53 4.13
C MET A 30 -6.60 52.08 2.78
N PRO A 31 -6.15 51.53 1.65
CA PRO A 31 -6.54 52.02 0.33
C PRO A 31 -7.99 51.65 -0.01
N GLU A 32 -8.51 52.21 -1.09
CA GLU A 32 -9.81 51.80 -1.63
C GLU A 32 -9.79 50.31 -2.05
N ASN A 33 -10.92 49.62 -1.90
CA ASN A 33 -11.07 48.17 -2.13
C ASN A 33 -10.20 47.30 -1.21
N ALA A 34 -10.02 47.73 0.04
CA ALA A 34 -9.39 46.98 1.12
C ALA A 34 -10.24 47.02 2.39
N SER A 35 -10.18 45.93 3.15
CA SER A 35 -10.83 45.78 4.45
C SER A 35 -9.81 45.40 5.53
N ALA A 36 -10.10 45.81 6.78
CA ALA A 36 -9.25 45.47 7.92
C ALA A 36 -9.24 43.95 8.13
N LYS A 37 -8.06 43.39 8.40
CA LYS A 37 -7.93 41.95 8.62
C LYS A 37 -8.73 41.51 9.84
N SER A 38 -9.35 40.33 9.73
CA SER A 38 -10.09 39.71 10.84
C SER A 38 -9.19 39.29 12.01
N TYR A 39 -7.89 39.12 11.77
CA TYR A 39 -6.88 38.82 12.78
C TYR A 39 -5.55 39.50 12.44
N GLY A 40 -4.85 39.99 13.48
CA GLY A 40 -3.60 40.72 13.36
C GLY A 40 -3.79 42.19 12.98
N GLU A 41 -2.66 42.90 12.84
CA GLU A 41 -2.65 44.30 12.41
C GLU A 41 -2.58 44.41 10.88
N GLY A 42 -3.26 45.41 10.32
CA GLY A 42 -3.24 45.73 8.88
C GLY A 42 -4.54 45.41 8.13
N TRP A 43 -4.47 45.43 6.80
CA TRP A 43 -5.60 45.28 5.89
C TRP A 43 -5.32 44.22 4.81
N GLU A 44 -6.36 43.69 4.19
CA GLU A 44 -6.31 42.84 3.01
C GLU A 44 -7.18 43.43 1.90
N CYS A 45 -6.84 43.16 0.63
CA CYS A 45 -7.69 43.59 -0.48
C CYS A 45 -9.02 42.84 -0.44
N ASP A 46 -10.08 43.54 -0.82
CA ASP A 46 -11.41 42.97 -0.93
C ASP A 46 -11.46 41.88 -2.02
N ILE A 47 -12.50 41.04 -1.98
CA ILE A 47 -12.72 40.01 -3.00
C ILE A 47 -12.82 40.66 -4.38
N GLY A 48 -12.11 40.11 -5.36
CA GLY A 48 -11.97 40.68 -6.70
C GLY A 48 -10.84 41.72 -6.84
N TYR A 49 -10.06 42.00 -5.78
CA TYR A 49 -8.94 42.94 -5.82
C TYR A 49 -7.63 42.35 -5.26
N ARG A 50 -6.49 42.85 -5.76
CA ARG A 50 -5.15 42.39 -5.37
C ARG A 50 -4.15 43.52 -5.23
N LEU A 51 -3.20 43.32 -4.32
CA LEU A 51 -2.17 44.30 -4.01
C LEU A 51 -1.26 44.50 -5.23
N THR A 52 -1.28 45.71 -5.77
CA THR A 52 -0.36 46.17 -6.82
C THR A 52 0.24 47.48 -6.35
N GLY A 53 1.53 47.45 -5.97
CA GLY A 53 2.17 48.58 -5.29
C GLY A 53 1.57 48.83 -3.91
N GLU A 54 0.99 50.01 -3.71
CA GLU A 54 0.34 50.43 -2.45
C GLU A 54 -1.20 50.43 -2.54
N THR A 55 -1.77 49.89 -3.63
CA THR A 55 -3.22 49.92 -3.91
C THR A 55 -3.78 48.53 -4.18
N CYS A 56 -5.08 48.37 -3.95
CA CYS A 56 -5.81 47.18 -4.38
C CYS A 56 -6.35 47.40 -5.79
N ALA A 57 -5.70 46.79 -6.77
CA ALA A 57 -6.13 46.82 -8.17
C ALA A 57 -7.11 45.68 -8.46
N ILE A 58 -8.05 45.90 -9.38
CA ILE A 58 -9.03 44.88 -9.78
C ILE A 58 -8.34 43.66 -10.39
N VAL A 59 -8.81 42.47 -10.04
CA VAL A 59 -8.38 41.21 -10.65
C VAL A 59 -8.98 41.13 -12.04
N VAL A 60 -8.11 41.09 -13.05
CA VAL A 60 -8.51 40.78 -14.43
C VAL A 60 -8.50 39.26 -14.58
N ILE A 61 -9.66 38.68 -14.87
CA ILE A 61 -9.81 37.25 -15.11
C ILE A 61 -9.47 36.98 -16.58
N PRO A 62 -8.46 36.15 -16.88
CA PRO A 62 -8.10 35.83 -18.26
C PRO A 62 -9.15 34.93 -18.93
N GLU A 63 -9.03 34.75 -20.25
CA GLU A 63 -9.84 33.77 -20.96
C GLU A 63 -9.61 32.35 -20.40
N ASN A 64 -10.66 31.54 -20.36
CA ASN A 64 -10.65 30.17 -19.80
C ASN A 64 -10.40 30.06 -18.28
N ALA A 65 -10.73 31.11 -17.53
CA ALA A 65 -10.68 31.13 -16.06
C ALA A 65 -12.01 31.54 -15.42
N TYR A 66 -12.17 31.24 -14.13
CA TYR A 66 -13.30 31.66 -13.31
C TYR A 66 -12.86 32.24 -11.97
N GLU A 67 -13.69 33.11 -11.40
CA GLU A 67 -13.43 33.74 -10.10
C GLU A 67 -13.60 32.75 -8.95
N THR A 68 -12.65 32.73 -8.00
CA THR A 68 -12.72 31.82 -6.84
C THR A 68 -13.37 32.45 -5.60
N ASN A 69 -13.72 33.74 -5.63
CA ASN A 69 -14.20 34.52 -4.48
C ASN A 69 -13.28 34.41 -3.23
N ARG A 70 -11.97 34.29 -3.44
CA ARG A 70 -10.98 34.22 -2.34
C ARG A 70 -10.29 35.58 -2.20
N SER A 71 -9.93 35.98 -0.98
CA SER A 71 -9.13 37.21 -0.73
C SER A 71 -7.62 37.01 -0.95
N TYR A 72 -7.18 35.77 -1.14
CA TYR A 72 -5.77 35.40 -1.34
C TYR A 72 -5.55 34.64 -2.65
N GLY A 73 -4.27 34.45 -3.04
CA GLY A 73 -3.88 33.82 -4.31
C GLY A 73 -4.19 34.70 -5.52
N SER A 74 -4.33 34.12 -6.71
CA SER A 74 -4.71 34.81 -7.95
C SER A 74 -6.13 35.39 -7.91
N GLY A 75 -7.04 34.79 -7.12
CA GLY A 75 -8.46 35.16 -7.09
C GLY A 75 -9.28 34.58 -8.23
N TRP A 76 -8.63 33.83 -9.10
CA TRP A 76 -9.22 33.07 -10.19
C TRP A 76 -8.47 31.75 -10.35
N GLU A 77 -9.14 30.75 -10.89
CA GLU A 77 -8.57 29.45 -11.26
C GLU A 77 -8.94 29.14 -12.71
N CYS A 78 -8.11 28.36 -13.40
CA CYS A 78 -8.41 27.93 -14.77
C CYS A 78 -9.61 26.97 -14.77
N PHE A 79 -10.39 26.96 -15.86
CA PHE A 79 -11.38 25.91 -16.06
C PHE A 79 -10.71 24.55 -16.19
N HIS A 80 -11.45 23.48 -15.87
CA HIS A 80 -11.00 22.11 -16.09
C HIS A 80 -10.58 21.91 -17.57
N GLY A 81 -9.39 21.37 -17.78
CA GLY A 81 -8.77 21.24 -19.11
C GLY A 81 -7.86 22.40 -19.51
N PHE A 82 -7.66 23.37 -18.62
CA PHE A 82 -6.72 24.47 -18.81
C PHE A 82 -5.74 24.53 -17.64
N ARG A 83 -4.51 24.94 -17.92
CA ARG A 83 -3.46 25.11 -16.92
C ARG A 83 -2.92 26.54 -16.93
N MET A 84 -2.51 27.00 -15.77
CA MET A 84 -1.89 28.32 -15.62
C MET A 84 -0.50 28.33 -16.26
N VAL A 85 -0.23 29.33 -17.10
CA VAL A 85 1.07 29.60 -17.72
C VAL A 85 1.44 31.06 -17.41
N ASP A 86 2.70 31.29 -17.04
CA ASP A 86 3.28 32.60 -16.70
C ASP A 86 2.55 33.41 -15.60
N GLY A 87 1.62 32.78 -14.86
CA GLY A 87 0.88 33.38 -13.75
C GLY A 87 -0.28 34.30 -14.18
N SER A 88 -0.50 34.47 -15.48
CA SER A 88 -1.50 35.39 -16.03
C SER A 88 -2.50 34.74 -16.99
N ASP A 89 -2.18 33.55 -17.53
CA ASP A 89 -2.93 32.97 -18.64
C ASP A 89 -3.34 31.53 -18.38
N CYS A 90 -4.51 31.13 -18.89
CA CYS A 90 -4.97 29.76 -18.89
C CYS A 90 -4.89 29.18 -20.30
N VAL A 91 -3.99 28.21 -20.49
CA VAL A 91 -3.78 27.56 -21.78
C VAL A 91 -4.35 26.14 -21.74
N ALA A 92 -5.02 25.73 -22.81
CA ALA A 92 -5.61 24.40 -22.92
C ALA A 92 -4.54 23.31 -22.75
N VAL A 93 -4.86 22.30 -21.95
CA VAL A 93 -4.05 21.09 -21.81
C VAL A 93 -4.29 20.22 -23.05
N VAL A 94 -3.24 20.03 -23.84
CA VAL A 94 -3.30 19.12 -25.00
C VAL A 94 -3.23 17.69 -24.49
N VAL A 95 -4.30 16.93 -24.73
CA VAL A 95 -4.41 15.51 -24.39
C VAL A 95 -4.16 14.69 -25.66
N PRO A 96 -3.17 13.78 -25.68
CA PRO A 96 -2.93 12.93 -26.83
C PRO A 96 -4.03 11.86 -27.00
N ASP A 97 -4.11 11.25 -28.18
CA ASP A 97 -4.95 10.07 -28.41
C ASP A 97 -4.61 8.97 -27.39
N GLY A 98 -5.64 8.34 -26.83
CA GLY A 98 -5.47 7.36 -25.74
C GLY A 98 -5.18 7.98 -24.37
N GLY A 99 -5.25 9.31 -24.23
CA GLY A 99 -5.14 10.03 -22.95
C GLY A 99 -6.47 10.56 -22.42
N PHE A 100 -6.49 10.93 -21.13
CA PHE A 100 -7.59 11.64 -20.48
C PHE A 100 -7.08 12.62 -19.42
N LEU A 101 -7.85 13.67 -19.13
CA LEU A 101 -7.51 14.64 -18.09
C LEU A 101 -7.65 14.04 -16.68
N ASP A 102 -6.73 14.40 -15.79
CA ASP A 102 -6.86 14.09 -14.37
C ASP A 102 -8.01 14.91 -13.72
N PRO A 103 -8.42 14.61 -12.47
CA PRO A 103 -9.48 15.37 -11.81
C PRO A 103 -9.21 16.87 -11.65
N SER A 104 -7.94 17.29 -11.63
CA SER A 104 -7.59 18.72 -11.59
C SER A 104 -7.82 19.38 -12.95
N GLY A 105 -7.68 18.63 -14.04
CA GLY A 105 -7.77 19.14 -15.40
C GLY A 105 -6.51 19.87 -15.88
N GLU A 106 -5.48 19.97 -15.04
CA GLU A 106 -4.21 20.63 -15.36
C GLU A 106 -3.18 19.66 -15.95
N ARG A 107 -3.43 18.35 -15.84
CA ARG A 107 -2.58 17.25 -16.31
C ARG A 107 -3.42 16.16 -16.95
N TRP A 108 -2.75 15.25 -17.66
CA TRP A 108 -3.36 14.11 -18.30
C TRP A 108 -2.65 12.81 -17.92
N HIS A 109 -3.39 11.71 -18.04
CA HIS A 109 -2.90 10.34 -17.90
C HIS A 109 -3.27 9.51 -19.12
N CYS A 110 -2.52 8.45 -19.39
CA CYS A 110 -2.93 7.49 -20.40
C CYS A 110 -4.12 6.68 -19.90
N ALA A 111 -5.09 6.47 -20.79
CA ALA A 111 -6.22 5.60 -20.55
C ALA A 111 -5.74 4.17 -20.29
N ARG A 112 -6.61 3.37 -19.65
CA ARG A 112 -6.33 1.96 -19.42
C ARG A 112 -6.00 1.27 -20.73
N GLY A 113 -4.91 0.49 -20.75
CA GLY A 113 -4.41 -0.16 -21.95
C GLY A 113 -3.39 0.68 -22.72
N PHE A 114 -3.01 1.86 -22.24
CA PHE A 114 -1.98 2.69 -22.83
C PHE A 114 -0.86 3.00 -21.83
N PHE A 115 0.37 3.18 -22.32
CA PHE A 115 1.50 3.69 -21.55
C PHE A 115 2.02 5.01 -22.12
N LYS A 116 2.60 5.81 -21.24
CA LYS A 116 3.18 7.10 -21.61
C LYS A 116 4.54 6.89 -22.28
N VAL A 117 4.66 7.38 -23.52
CA VAL A 117 5.93 7.51 -24.26
C VAL A 117 6.07 8.97 -24.64
N ASP A 118 7.02 9.66 -24.01
CA ASP A 118 7.18 11.11 -24.09
C ASP A 118 5.85 11.83 -23.81
N ASP A 119 5.33 12.62 -24.76
CA ASP A 119 4.05 13.33 -24.65
C ASP A 119 2.90 12.62 -25.38
N THR A 120 3.00 11.30 -25.55
CA THR A 120 1.97 10.48 -26.20
C THR A 120 1.57 9.27 -25.36
N CYS A 121 0.42 8.69 -25.69
CA CYS A 121 -0.03 7.42 -25.14
C CYS A 121 0.04 6.35 -26.22
N GLN A 122 0.83 5.32 -25.97
CA GLN A 122 0.94 4.16 -26.85
C GLN A 122 0.16 2.99 -26.28
N GLU A 123 -0.61 2.30 -27.12
CA GLU A 123 -1.39 1.13 -26.71
C GLU A 123 -0.47 -0.05 -26.35
N PHE A 124 -0.82 -0.75 -25.26
CA PHE A 124 -0.23 -2.04 -24.94
C PHE A 124 -0.82 -3.11 -25.84
N VAL A 125 0.06 -3.84 -26.54
CA VAL A 125 -0.33 -5.08 -27.18
C VAL A 125 -0.41 -6.17 -26.12
N VAL A 126 -1.63 -6.54 -25.73
CA VAL A 126 -1.87 -7.67 -24.83
C VAL A 126 -1.68 -8.96 -25.62
N PRO A 127 -0.80 -9.89 -25.18
CA PRO A 127 -0.63 -11.15 -25.86
C PRO A 127 -1.88 -12.03 -25.75
N GLU A 128 -1.96 -13.07 -26.58
CA GLU A 128 -3.01 -14.09 -26.44
C GLU A 128 -2.99 -14.72 -25.04
N ASN A 129 -4.17 -14.94 -24.45
CA ASN A 129 -4.36 -15.40 -23.06
C ASN A 129 -3.84 -14.44 -21.99
N GLY A 130 -3.78 -13.14 -22.31
CA GLY A 130 -3.50 -12.07 -21.37
C GLY A 130 -4.67 -11.11 -21.20
N TYR A 131 -4.70 -10.38 -20.09
CA TYR A 131 -5.66 -9.32 -19.82
C TYR A 131 -4.98 -8.09 -19.21
N LEU A 132 -5.55 -6.90 -19.47
CA LEU A 132 -5.06 -5.65 -18.92
C LEU A 132 -5.30 -5.59 -17.41
N VAL A 133 -4.29 -5.18 -16.65
CA VAL A 133 -4.40 -4.82 -15.22
C VAL A 133 -4.13 -3.34 -15.01
N ASP A 134 -4.71 -2.80 -13.96
CA ASP A 134 -4.44 -1.42 -13.55
C ASP A 134 -3.15 -1.40 -12.72
N ALA A 135 -2.01 -1.25 -13.40
CA ALA A 135 -0.70 -1.27 -12.75
C ALA A 135 -0.17 0.16 -12.61
N SER A 136 -0.13 0.66 -11.37
CA SER A 136 0.66 1.87 -11.04
C SER A 136 2.17 1.58 -11.09
N TYR A 137 2.57 0.32 -10.89
CA TYR A 137 3.93 -0.20 -10.95
C TYR A 137 3.89 -1.67 -11.41
N GLY A 138 4.71 -2.08 -12.39
CA GLY A 138 4.75 -3.45 -12.92
C GLY A 138 4.34 -3.56 -14.39
N SER A 139 4.02 -4.77 -14.87
CA SER A 139 3.46 -4.96 -16.22
C SER A 139 2.00 -4.50 -16.26
N ALA A 140 1.59 -3.87 -17.36
CA ALA A 140 0.21 -3.42 -17.58
C ALA A 140 -0.77 -4.55 -17.95
N TRP A 141 -0.29 -5.79 -17.99
CA TRP A 141 -1.08 -6.98 -18.26
C TRP A 141 -0.60 -8.15 -17.41
N GLU A 142 -1.53 -9.08 -17.17
CA GLU A 142 -1.30 -10.37 -16.53
C GLU A 142 -1.84 -11.49 -17.42
N CYS A 143 -1.44 -12.72 -17.14
CA CYS A 143 -1.94 -13.89 -17.88
C CYS A 143 -3.25 -14.40 -17.30
N ASP A 144 -4.14 -14.84 -18.18
CA ASP A 144 -5.36 -15.54 -17.82
C ASP A 144 -5.05 -16.77 -16.94
N ARG A 145 -6.03 -17.18 -16.13
CA ARG A 145 -5.90 -18.38 -15.28
C ARG A 145 -5.52 -19.59 -16.13
N GLY A 146 -4.43 -20.26 -15.74
CA GLY A 146 -3.89 -21.41 -16.48
C GLY A 146 -2.76 -21.05 -17.44
N PHE A 147 -2.37 -19.78 -17.48
CA PHE A 147 -1.21 -19.31 -18.24
C PHE A 147 -0.23 -18.60 -17.31
N GLU A 148 1.05 -18.67 -17.64
CA GLU A 148 2.12 -17.99 -16.93
C GLU A 148 2.91 -17.09 -17.89
N LYS A 149 3.49 -16.03 -17.32
CA LYS A 149 4.25 -15.06 -18.09
C LYS A 149 5.60 -15.66 -18.49
N VAL A 150 5.80 -15.84 -19.79
CA VAL A 150 7.08 -16.24 -20.38
C VAL A 150 7.52 -15.17 -21.36
N ALA A 151 8.50 -14.36 -20.94
CA ALA A 151 8.91 -13.13 -21.62
C ALA A 151 7.70 -12.19 -21.84
N ASP A 152 7.35 -11.90 -23.10
CA ASP A 152 6.24 -11.02 -23.49
C ASP A 152 5.00 -11.80 -23.94
N THR A 153 4.85 -13.05 -23.51
CA THR A 153 3.72 -13.93 -23.88
C THR A 153 3.14 -14.64 -22.65
N CYS A 154 1.91 -15.12 -22.80
CA CYS A 154 1.27 -16.02 -21.85
C CYS A 154 1.32 -17.45 -22.37
N ALA A 155 2.17 -18.27 -21.75
CA ALA A 155 2.31 -19.69 -22.09
C ALA A 155 1.40 -20.52 -21.19
N ALA A 156 0.78 -21.56 -21.74
CA ALA A 156 -0.06 -22.45 -20.96
C ALA A 156 0.77 -23.18 -19.90
N ILE A 157 0.27 -23.20 -18.66
CA ILE A 157 0.88 -23.89 -17.55
C ILE A 157 0.74 -25.39 -17.78
N ALA A 158 1.88 -26.09 -17.81
CA ALA A 158 1.90 -27.54 -17.90
C ALA A 158 1.46 -28.15 -16.57
N VAL A 159 0.21 -28.62 -16.51
CA VAL A 159 -0.30 -29.38 -15.37
C VAL A 159 -0.07 -30.87 -15.62
N PRO A 160 0.65 -31.57 -14.72
CA PRO A 160 0.89 -33.01 -14.90
C PRO A 160 -0.40 -33.82 -14.68
N ALA A 161 -0.37 -35.09 -15.10
CA ALA A 161 -1.45 -36.04 -14.78
C ALA A 161 -1.65 -36.14 -13.26
N ASN A 162 -2.91 -36.21 -12.82
CA ASN A 162 -3.33 -36.15 -11.41
C ASN A 162 -2.96 -34.83 -10.70
N GLY A 163 -2.74 -33.75 -11.45
CA GLY A 163 -2.60 -32.39 -10.94
C GLY A 163 -3.77 -31.50 -11.40
N TYR A 164 -4.01 -30.42 -10.66
CA TYR A 164 -4.98 -29.39 -11.03
C TYR A 164 -4.42 -27.99 -10.76
N LEU A 165 -4.83 -27.00 -11.55
CA LEU A 165 -4.47 -25.59 -11.32
C LEU A 165 -4.99 -25.13 -9.95
N ASN A 166 -4.11 -24.64 -9.10
CA ASN A 166 -4.49 -24.10 -7.80
C ASN A 166 -4.81 -22.60 -7.90
N GLY A 167 -5.09 -21.95 -6.76
CA GLY A 167 -5.40 -20.52 -6.69
C GLY A 167 -4.19 -19.64 -6.33
N SER A 168 -2.99 -20.21 -6.28
CA SER A 168 -1.80 -19.50 -5.83
C SER A 168 -1.28 -18.57 -6.92
N HIS A 169 -1.17 -17.28 -6.61
CA HIS A 169 -0.53 -16.29 -7.48
C HIS A 169 1.01 -16.34 -7.42
N TYR A 170 1.57 -17.08 -6.47
CA TYR A 170 3.00 -17.21 -6.24
C TYR A 170 3.36 -18.67 -5.98
N GLY A 171 4.55 -19.07 -6.43
CA GLY A 171 5.04 -20.44 -6.29
C GLY A 171 4.46 -21.38 -7.34
N GLN A 172 4.32 -22.65 -6.98
CA GLN A 172 3.85 -23.68 -7.90
C GLN A 172 2.36 -23.45 -8.26
N PRO A 173 2.01 -23.36 -9.56
CA PRO A 173 0.66 -22.98 -10.00
C PRO A 173 -0.36 -24.13 -10.00
N TRP A 174 0.07 -25.34 -9.67
CA TRP A 174 -0.77 -26.53 -9.59
C TRP A 174 -0.55 -27.29 -8.29
N THR A 175 -1.52 -28.10 -7.92
CA THR A 175 -1.49 -28.96 -6.75
C THR A 175 -1.92 -30.36 -7.17
N CYS A 176 -1.34 -31.38 -6.55
CA CYS A 176 -1.72 -32.76 -6.82
C CYS A 176 -3.11 -33.06 -6.29
N GLU A 177 -3.84 -33.91 -7.03
CA GLU A 177 -5.10 -34.48 -6.59
C GLU A 177 -4.90 -35.29 -5.30
N ARG A 178 -6.00 -35.49 -4.59
CA ARG A 178 -6.03 -36.29 -3.37
C ARG A 178 -5.44 -37.69 -3.64
N GLY A 179 -4.46 -38.08 -2.84
CA GLY A 179 -3.77 -39.37 -2.99
C GLY A 179 -2.54 -39.33 -3.90
N PHE A 180 -2.11 -38.13 -4.30
CA PHE A 180 -0.88 -37.92 -5.06
C PHE A 180 -0.03 -36.83 -4.41
N PHE A 181 1.29 -36.98 -4.51
CA PHE A 181 2.27 -35.98 -4.05
C PHE A 181 3.20 -35.55 -5.17
N GLU A 182 3.68 -34.31 -5.05
CA GLU A 182 4.65 -33.74 -5.97
C GLU A 182 5.99 -34.45 -5.83
N GLN A 183 6.49 -34.98 -6.94
CA GLN A 183 7.81 -35.59 -7.09
C GLN A 183 8.34 -35.23 -8.47
N ASP A 184 9.45 -34.49 -8.51
CA ASP A 184 10.14 -34.09 -9.74
C ASP A 184 9.23 -33.41 -10.79
N GLY A 185 8.31 -32.55 -10.35
CA GLY A 185 7.37 -31.84 -11.22
C GLY A 185 6.19 -32.70 -11.71
N LEU A 186 5.97 -33.88 -11.13
CA LEU A 186 4.85 -34.77 -11.44
C LEU A 186 4.05 -35.09 -10.17
N CYS A 187 2.80 -35.51 -10.35
CA CYS A 187 1.98 -36.02 -9.26
C CYS A 187 2.07 -37.54 -9.20
N ALA A 188 2.90 -38.05 -8.29
CA ALA A 188 3.09 -39.46 -8.05
C ALA A 188 2.07 -39.98 -7.02
N ALA A 189 1.49 -41.15 -7.28
CA ALA A 189 0.51 -41.75 -6.38
C ALA A 189 1.13 -42.09 -5.02
N VAL A 190 0.43 -41.78 -3.94
CA VAL A 190 0.81 -42.20 -2.59
C VAL A 190 0.64 -43.72 -2.50
N VAL A 191 1.73 -44.41 -2.22
CA VAL A 191 1.71 -45.85 -1.95
C VAL A 191 1.22 -46.06 -0.52
N VAL A 192 -0.03 -46.46 -0.35
CA VAL A 192 -0.60 -46.78 0.96
C VAL A 192 -0.22 -48.22 1.32
N PRO A 193 0.58 -48.44 2.38
CA PRO A 193 0.99 -49.80 2.78
C PRO A 193 -0.16 -50.60 3.38
N GLU A 194 0.05 -51.90 3.59
CA GLU A 194 -0.91 -52.74 4.32
C GLU A 194 -1.14 -52.19 5.73
N PHE A 195 -2.37 -52.31 6.22
CA PHE A 195 -2.82 -51.75 7.50
C PHE A 195 -2.70 -50.23 7.62
N ALA A 196 -2.69 -49.51 6.50
CA ALA A 196 -2.81 -48.05 6.46
C ALA A 196 -4.02 -47.58 5.66
N TYR A 197 -4.35 -46.31 5.79
CA TYR A 197 -5.34 -45.60 4.99
C TYR A 197 -4.78 -44.24 4.54
N LEU A 198 -5.30 -43.72 3.42
CA LEU A 198 -4.88 -42.42 2.89
C LEU A 198 -5.19 -41.30 3.88
N ASP A 199 -4.22 -40.41 4.09
CA ASP A 199 -4.35 -39.22 4.93
C ASP A 199 -4.20 -37.96 4.07
N ASP A 200 -5.20 -37.08 4.13
CA ASP A 200 -5.27 -35.88 3.28
C ASP A 200 -4.51 -34.69 3.87
N ALA A 201 -3.66 -34.94 4.89
CA ALA A 201 -2.83 -33.90 5.46
C ALA A 201 -1.83 -33.41 4.40
N SER A 202 -1.66 -32.09 4.32
CA SER A 202 -0.69 -31.44 3.42
C SER A 202 0.77 -31.64 3.84
N TYR A 203 1.00 -32.47 4.87
CA TYR A 203 2.31 -32.75 5.45
C TYR A 203 2.36 -34.22 5.90
N GLY A 204 3.55 -34.81 5.89
CA GLY A 204 3.78 -36.19 6.29
C GLY A 204 3.77 -37.17 5.11
N GLU A 205 3.58 -38.46 5.41
CA GLU A 205 3.72 -39.58 4.47
C GLU A 205 2.50 -39.76 3.52
N GLY A 206 1.41 -39.02 3.74
CA GLY A 206 0.17 -39.13 2.94
C GLY A 206 -0.72 -40.33 3.30
N TRP A 207 -0.36 -41.05 4.36
CA TRP A 207 -1.14 -42.14 4.92
C TRP A 207 -0.98 -42.20 6.44
N LYS A 208 -1.92 -42.89 7.10
CA LYS A 208 -1.90 -43.18 8.53
C LYS A 208 -2.20 -44.65 8.77
N CYS A 209 -1.61 -45.22 9.81
CA CYS A 209 -1.90 -46.60 10.20
C CYS A 209 -3.34 -46.74 10.70
N LEU A 210 -3.96 -47.87 10.38
CA LEU A 210 -5.23 -48.29 10.96
C LEU A 210 -5.10 -48.42 12.49
N ARG A 211 -6.20 -48.27 13.20
CA ARG A 211 -6.25 -48.48 14.65
C ARG A 211 -5.77 -49.89 15.00
N GLY A 212 -4.84 -49.99 15.93
CA GLY A 212 -4.15 -51.23 16.32
C GLY A 212 -2.79 -51.41 15.67
N TYR A 213 -2.38 -50.50 14.78
CA TYR A 213 -1.08 -50.53 14.10
C TYR A 213 -0.31 -49.23 14.34
N GLU A 214 1.02 -49.31 14.39
CA GLU A 214 1.93 -48.17 14.54
C GLU A 214 2.90 -48.06 13.35
N ALA A 215 3.34 -46.84 13.04
CA ALA A 215 4.21 -46.58 11.91
C ALA A 215 5.60 -47.17 12.15
N SER A 216 6.11 -47.92 11.18
CA SER A 216 7.39 -48.61 11.22
C SER A 216 8.03 -48.59 9.83
N GLY A 217 9.07 -47.78 9.66
CA GLY A 217 9.69 -47.53 8.35
C GLY A 217 8.66 -47.00 7.34
N ALA A 218 8.50 -47.71 6.22
CA ALA A 218 7.56 -47.38 5.16
C ALA A 218 6.19 -48.12 5.29
N GLY A 219 5.87 -48.63 6.48
CA GLY A 219 4.68 -49.45 6.71
C GLY A 219 4.06 -49.30 8.10
N CYS A 220 3.12 -50.19 8.39
CA CYS A 220 2.39 -50.23 9.66
C CYS A 220 2.51 -51.61 10.28
N ASP A 221 3.04 -51.68 11.50
CA ASP A 221 3.19 -52.92 12.26
C ASP A 221 2.10 -53.03 13.33
N ALA A 222 1.63 -54.25 13.59
CA ALA A 222 0.63 -54.50 14.62
C ALA A 222 1.18 -54.19 16.02
N ILE A 223 0.45 -53.39 16.79
CA ILE A 223 0.84 -53.03 18.15
C ILE A 223 0.68 -54.24 19.06
N VAL A 224 1.79 -54.67 19.67
CA VAL A 224 1.75 -55.67 20.73
C VAL A 224 1.30 -54.99 22.03
N ILE A 225 0.04 -55.21 22.41
CA ILE A 225 -0.53 -54.65 23.64
C ILE A 225 -0.13 -55.55 24.83
N PRO A 226 0.67 -55.05 25.80
CA PRO A 226 1.04 -55.85 26.96
C PRO A 226 -0.13 -56.05 27.93
N ALA A 227 0.02 -56.99 28.86
CA ALA A 227 -0.97 -57.19 29.92
C ALA A 227 -1.21 -55.88 30.71
N ASN A 228 -2.47 -55.62 31.07
CA ASN A 228 -2.91 -54.40 31.76
C ASN A 228 -2.74 -53.09 30.96
N ALA A 229 -2.78 -53.17 29.63
CA ALA A 229 -2.81 -52.01 28.73
C ALA A 229 -4.04 -52.03 27.80
N HIS A 230 -4.29 -50.91 27.15
CA HIS A 230 -5.29 -50.74 26.09
C HIS A 230 -4.76 -49.76 25.03
N LEU A 231 -5.35 -49.79 23.83
CA LEU A 231 -5.05 -48.77 22.82
C LEU A 231 -5.45 -47.39 23.31
N ASP A 232 -4.60 -46.40 23.05
CA ASP A 232 -4.87 -45.01 23.37
C ASP A 232 -6.02 -44.44 22.52
N ARG A 233 -6.32 -43.16 22.72
CA ARG A 233 -7.37 -42.48 21.94
C ARG A 233 -7.06 -42.48 20.45
N SER A 234 -5.82 -42.24 20.06
CA SER A 234 -5.42 -42.24 18.64
C SER A 234 -5.61 -43.62 18.01
N GLY A 235 -5.40 -44.68 18.79
CA GLY A 235 -5.45 -46.05 18.33
C GLY A 235 -4.15 -46.54 17.70
N ASN A 236 -3.14 -45.69 17.59
CA ASN A 236 -1.83 -46.04 17.03
C ASN A 236 -0.73 -46.09 18.09
N ARG A 237 -1.12 -46.05 19.38
CA ARG A 237 -0.28 -46.28 20.56
C ARG A 237 -1.11 -46.99 21.64
N TRP A 238 -0.46 -47.36 22.74
CA TRP A 238 -1.13 -47.95 23.90
C TRP A 238 -0.78 -47.22 25.19
N ASP A 239 -1.74 -47.23 26.12
CA ASP A 239 -1.65 -46.70 27.47
C ASP A 239 -1.92 -47.79 28.51
N CYS A 240 -1.37 -47.62 29.70
CA CYS A 240 -1.66 -48.53 30.81
C CYS A 240 -3.09 -48.33 31.32
N ASN A 241 -3.73 -49.43 31.73
CA ASN A 241 -5.00 -49.39 32.43
C ASN A 241 -4.90 -48.60 33.73
N ARG A 242 -6.05 -48.15 34.24
CA ARG A 242 -6.13 -47.45 35.52
C ARG A 242 -5.40 -48.24 36.62
N ASN A 243 -4.61 -47.54 37.43
CA ASN A 243 -3.73 -48.07 38.50
C ASN A 243 -2.43 -48.75 38.02
N PHE A 244 -2.13 -48.80 36.73
CA PHE A 244 -0.85 -49.30 36.20
C PHE A 244 0.00 -48.15 35.65
N GLN A 245 1.32 -48.32 35.64
CA GLN A 245 2.29 -47.39 35.07
C GLN A 245 3.27 -48.10 34.13
N LYS A 246 3.75 -47.36 33.12
CA LYS A 246 4.65 -47.87 32.10
C LYS A 246 6.05 -48.08 32.68
N SER A 247 6.59 -49.30 32.57
CA SER A 247 7.94 -49.65 32.98
C SER A 247 8.50 -50.71 32.03
N LYS A 248 9.65 -50.43 31.40
CA LYS A 248 10.34 -51.34 30.45
C LYS A 248 9.43 -51.96 29.38
N GLY A 249 8.52 -51.16 28.81
CA GLY A 249 7.58 -51.65 27.78
C GLY A 249 6.40 -52.48 28.29
N GLN A 250 6.20 -52.55 29.61
CA GLN A 250 5.08 -53.23 30.25
C GLN A 250 4.30 -52.30 31.18
N CYS A 251 3.11 -52.74 31.60
CA CYS A 251 2.30 -52.05 32.61
C CYS A 251 2.39 -52.77 33.95
N VAL A 252 2.99 -52.11 34.93
CA VAL A 252 3.14 -52.62 36.31
C VAL A 252 2.25 -51.83 37.26
N LEU A 253 1.74 -52.47 38.31
CA LEU A 253 0.87 -51.81 39.29
C LEU A 253 1.61 -50.61 39.92
N LYS A 254 0.91 -49.49 40.08
CA LYS A 254 1.42 -48.33 40.81
C LYS A 254 1.50 -48.68 42.30
N ASN A 255 2.71 -48.61 42.86
CA ASN A 255 2.91 -48.66 44.31
C ASN A 255 2.52 -47.33 44.95
#